data_AF-A0A3M2VW58-F1
#
_entry.id   AF-A0A3M2VW58-F1
#
_cell.length_a   1.000
_cell.length_b   1.000
_cell.length_c   1.000
_cell.angle_alpha   90.00
_cell.angle_beta   90.00
_cell.angle_gamma   90.00
#
_symmetry.space_group_name_H-M   'P 1'
#
loop_
_entity.id
_entity.type
_entity.pdbx_description
1 polymer ?
#
loop_
_entity_poly.entity_id
_entity_poly.type
_entity_poly.pdbx_seq_one_letter_code
_entity_poly.pdbx_strand_id
1 'polypeptide(L)'
;MSLEDYRTRQDHQIRAHVDAERLRNTADTKVHEGVRGKRAEITRKSIQALKAEGSTKTEVARRLGVGLSTVDRYWLKADKE
;
A
#
# COMPACT_ATOMS: atom_id res chain seq x y z
N MET A 1 -26.47 33.87 5.78
CA MET A 1 -25.83 32.72 6.46
C MET A 1 -24.38 33.11 6.69
N SER A 2 -23.96 33.20 7.96
CA SER A 2 -22.60 33.62 8.30
C SER A 2 -21.60 32.51 7.96
N LEU A 3 -20.34 32.87 7.71
CA LEU A 3 -19.25 31.91 7.55
C LEU A 3 -19.07 31.05 8.82
N GLU A 4 -19.40 31.61 9.98
CA GLU A 4 -19.38 30.90 11.27
C GLU A 4 -20.46 29.80 11.31
N ASP A 5 -21.69 30.11 10.91
CA ASP A 5 -22.79 29.14 10.85
C ASP A 5 -22.47 27.98 9.90
N TYR A 6 -21.86 28.31 8.75
CA TYR A 6 -21.44 27.32 7.77
C TYR A 6 -20.37 26.39 8.34
N ARG A 7 -19.38 26.95 9.04
CA ARG A 7 -18.30 26.20 9.67
C ARG A 7 -18.82 25.29 10.78
N THR A 8 -19.70 25.79 11.64
CA THR A 8 -20.34 24.98 12.71
C THR A 8 -21.13 23.82 12.13
N ARG A 9 -21.89 24.07 11.05
CA ARG A 9 -22.64 23.02 10.36
C ARG A 9 -21.71 21.97 9.74
N GLN A 10 -20.61 22.41 9.13
CA GLN A 10 -19.62 21.53 8.54
C GLN A 10 -18.93 20.65 9.61
N ASP A 11 -18.51 21.25 10.72
CA ASP A 11 -17.88 20.52 11.83
C ASP A 11 -18.83 19.47 12.43
N HIS A 12 -20.11 19.80 12.56
CA HIS A 12 -21.12 18.86 13.03
C HIS A 12 -21.31 17.68 12.08
N GLN A 13 -21.31 17.91 10.76
CA GLN A 13 -21.39 16.84 9.76
C GLN A 13 -20.15 15.95 9.78
N ILE A 14 -18.96 16.53 9.88
CA ILE A 14 -17.71 15.77 9.97
C ILE A 14 -17.71 14.87 11.22
N ARG A 15 -18.12 15.40 12.38
CA ARG A 15 -18.23 14.61 13.63
C ARG A 15 -19.23 13.47 13.50
N ALA A 16 -20.42 13.74 12.96
CA ALA A 16 -21.43 12.69 12.74
C ALA A 16 -20.92 11.57 11.83
N HIS A 17 -20.10 11.88 10.84
CA HIS A 17 -19.49 10.86 9.98
C HIS A 17 -18.36 10.07 10.66
N VAL A 18 -17.63 10.69 11.59
CA VAL A 18 -16.62 10.01 12.42
C VAL A 18 -17.29 9.07 13.43
N ASP A 19 -18.35 9.53 14.10
CA ASP A 19 -19.12 8.75 15.07
C ASP A 19 -19.83 7.55 14.42
N ALA A 20 -20.27 7.71 13.16
CA ALA A 20 -20.84 6.63 12.36
C ALA A 20 -19.80 5.66 11.76
N GLU A 21 -18.52 5.77 12.13
CA GLU A 21 -17.37 5.02 11.59
C GLU A 21 -17.20 5.10 10.05
N ARG A 22 -17.91 6.02 9.39
CA ARG A 22 -17.86 6.24 7.94
C ARG A 22 -16.64 7.04 7.53
N LEU A 23 -16.11 7.86 8.44
CA LEU A 23 -14.84 8.55 8.31
C LEU A 23 -13.93 8.16 9.48
N ARG A 24 -12.66 7.84 9.18
CA ARG A 24 -11.64 7.72 10.21
C ARG A 24 -10.95 9.07 10.39
N ASN A 25 -10.86 9.54 11.63
CA ASN A 25 -10.14 10.78 11.96
C ASN A 25 -8.64 10.54 12.19
N THR A 26 -8.21 9.28 12.33
CA THR A 26 -6.81 8.92 12.46
C THR A 26 -6.22 8.67 11.07
N ALA A 27 -5.13 9.38 10.76
CA ALA A 27 -4.30 9.03 9.62
C ALA A 27 -3.73 7.62 9.89
N ASP A 28 -4.12 6.67 9.06
CA ASP A 28 -3.60 5.31 9.13
C ASP A 28 -2.12 5.40 8.71
N THR A 29 -1.22 5.40 9.69
CA THR A 29 0.24 5.57 9.50
C THR A 29 0.85 4.46 8.64
N LYS A 30 0.08 3.42 8.31
CA LYS A 30 0.44 2.36 7.36
C LYS A 30 0.08 2.67 5.91
N VAL A 31 -0.68 3.72 5.62
CA VAL A 31 -1.11 4.07 4.26
C VAL A 31 -0.13 5.07 3.65
N HIS A 32 1.16 4.69 3.60
CA HIS A 32 2.16 5.41 2.80
C HIS A 32 2.18 4.94 1.35
N GLU A 33 1.48 3.85 1.03
CA GLU A 33 1.46 3.28 -0.31
C GLU A 33 0.04 3.21 -0.86
N GLY A 34 -0.22 3.96 -1.94
CA GLY A 34 -1.40 3.73 -2.76
C GLY A 34 -1.45 2.27 -3.27
N VAL A 35 -2.60 1.84 -3.80
CA VAL A 35 -2.84 0.44 -4.25
C VAL A 35 -1.70 -0.12 -5.13
N ARG A 36 -1.06 0.73 -5.93
CA ARG A 36 0.09 0.39 -6.76
C ARG A 36 1.36 0.09 -5.95
N GLY A 37 1.64 0.85 -4.90
CA GLY A 37 2.79 0.62 -4.00
C GLY A 37 2.64 -0.71 -3.27
N LYS A 38 1.46 -0.95 -2.68
CA LYS A 38 1.17 -2.21 -1.98
C LYS A 38 1.37 -3.45 -2.86
N ARG A 39 0.94 -3.39 -4.13
CA ARG A 39 1.18 -4.47 -5.11
C ARG A 39 2.66 -4.66 -5.42
N ALA A 40 3.43 -3.57 -5.52
CA ALA A 40 4.87 -3.64 -5.76
C ALA A 40 5.62 -4.23 -4.55
N GLU A 41 5.21 -3.86 -3.33
CA GLU A 41 5.77 -4.41 -2.10
C GLU A 41 5.50 -5.91 -1.95
N ILE A 42 4.25 -6.34 -2.20
CA ILE A 42 3.88 -7.77 -2.22
C ILE A 42 4.74 -8.52 -3.24
N THR A 43 4.85 -7.99 -4.46
CA THR A 43 5.66 -8.59 -5.52
C THR A 43 7.13 -8.72 -5.11
N ARG A 44 7.71 -7.68 -4.48
CA ARG A 44 9.08 -7.71 -3.95
C ARG A 44 9.24 -8.81 -2.90
N LYS A 45 8.34 -8.88 -1.91
CA LYS A 45 8.37 -9.89 -0.85
C LYS A 45 8.27 -11.31 -1.40
N SER A 46 7.37 -11.53 -2.36
CA SER A 46 7.23 -12.84 -3.01
C SER A 46 8.47 -13.24 -3.82
N ILE A 47 9.09 -12.31 -4.55
CA ILE A 47 10.36 -12.57 -5.27
C ILE A 47 11.46 -12.97 -4.28
N GLN A 48 11.56 -12.27 -3.14
CA GLN A 48 12.56 -12.55 -2.11
C GLN A 48 12.34 -13.91 -1.43
N ALA A 49 11.09 -14.27 -1.10
CA ALA A 49 10.76 -15.57 -0.54
C ALA A 49 11.16 -16.71 -1.48
N LEU A 50 10.81 -16.59 -2.77
CA LEU A 50 11.16 -17.61 -3.77
C LEU A 50 12.67 -17.68 -4.05
N LYS A 51 13.38 -16.56 -3.98
CA LYS A 51 14.85 -16.53 -4.02
C LYS A 51 15.45 -17.29 -2.83
N ALA A 52 14.91 -17.08 -1.62
CA ALA A 52 15.36 -17.77 -0.41
C ALA A 52 15.08 -19.29 -0.47
N GLU A 53 14.00 -19.70 -1.13
CA GLU A 53 13.69 -21.10 -1.45
C GLU A 53 14.66 -21.71 -2.50
N GLY A 54 15.59 -20.93 -3.07
CA GLY A 54 16.53 -21.40 -4.09
C GLY A 54 15.96 -21.44 -5.51
N SER A 55 14.78 -20.85 -5.74
CA SER A 55 14.17 -20.79 -7.07
C SER A 55 15.00 -19.90 -8.01
N THR A 56 15.10 -20.29 -9.28
CA THR A 56 15.76 -19.47 -10.32
C THR A 56 14.90 -18.28 -10.73
N LYS A 57 15.51 -17.22 -11.29
CA LYS A 57 14.79 -16.03 -11.77
C LYS A 57 13.62 -16.37 -12.71
N THR A 58 13.81 -17.38 -13.56
CA THR A 58 12.83 -17.85 -14.53
C THR A 58 11.64 -18.55 -13.87
N GLU A 59 11.89 -19.35 -12.83
CA GLU A 59 10.84 -20.00 -12.04
C GLU A 59 10.06 -18.97 -11.22
N VAL A 60 10.75 -17.99 -10.62
CA VAL A 60 10.11 -16.89 -9.92
C VAL A 60 9.18 -16.09 -10.85
N ALA A 61 9.65 -15.76 -12.06
CA ALA A 61 8.85 -15.06 -13.07
C ALA A 61 7.59 -15.87 -13.45
N ARG A 62 7.74 -17.17 -13.69
CA ARG A 62 6.60 -18.06 -14.01
C ARG A 62 5.62 -18.21 -12.86
N ARG A 63 6.12 -18.42 -11.63
CA ARG A 63 5.29 -18.65 -10.44
C ARG A 63 4.51 -17.41 -10.02
N LEU A 64 5.06 -16.22 -10.24
CA LEU A 64 4.42 -14.95 -9.90
C LEU A 64 3.68 -14.29 -11.08
N GLY A 65 3.80 -14.83 -12.29
CA GLY A 65 3.19 -14.24 -13.49
C GLY A 65 3.73 -12.85 -13.83
N VAL A 66 4.98 -12.55 -13.43
CA VAL A 66 5.62 -11.26 -13.67
C VAL A 66 6.76 -11.41 -14.69
N GLY A 67 7.03 -10.36 -15.45
CA GLY A 67 8.14 -10.37 -16.39
C GLY A 67 9.50 -10.51 -15.70
N LEU A 68 10.46 -11.14 -16.37
CA LEU A 68 11.85 -11.29 -15.90
C LEU A 68 12.48 -9.96 -15.49
N SER A 69 12.15 -8.85 -16.17
CA SER A 69 12.60 -7.50 -15.82
C SER A 69 12.12 -7.02 -14.43
N THR A 70 10.94 -7.47 -14.00
CA THR A 70 10.41 -7.18 -12.66
C THR A 70 11.11 -8.01 -11.61
N VAL A 71 11.38 -9.28 -11.91
CA VAL A 71 12.20 -10.15 -11.05
C VAL A 71 13.59 -9.57 -10.87
N ASP A 72 14.25 -9.20 -11.97
CA ASP A 72 15.60 -8.67 -11.97
C ASP A 72 15.72 -7.37 -11.16
N ARG A 73 14.76 -6.45 -11.33
CA ARG A 73 14.67 -5.19 -10.56
C ARG A 73 14.66 -5.42 -9.04
N TYR A 74 13.98 -6.45 -8.56
CA TYR A 74 13.87 -6.75 -7.13
C TYR A 74 14.86 -7.82 -6.64
N TRP A 75 15.65 -8.41 -7.54
CA TRP A 75 16.60 -9.48 -7.23
C TRP A 75 17.84 -8.99 -6.46
N LEU A 76 18.30 -7.78 -6.80
CA LEU A 76 19.49 -7.13 -6.23
C LEU A 76 19.14 -6.14 -5.10
N LYS A 77 17.88 -5.73 -4.98
CA LYS A 77 17.41 -4.75 -3.98
C LYS A 77 17.11 -5.41 -2.62
N ALA A 78 17.95 -6.38 -2.23
CA ALA A 78 17.84 -7.12 -0.98
C ALA A 78 18.29 -6.30 0.23
N ASP A 79 19.01 -5.20 0.03
CA ASP A 79 19.62 -4.46 1.13
C ASP A 79 19.02 -3.06 1.27
N LYS A 80 18.12 -2.92 2.22
CA LYS A 80 17.97 -1.76 3.11
C LYS A 80 17.17 -2.26 4.30
N GLU A 81 17.91 -2.64 5.35
CA GLU A 81 17.48 -2.61 6.75
C GLU A 81 16.77 -1.29 7.08
#